data_AF-A0A938KJQ2-F1
#
_entry.id   AF-A0A938KJQ2-F1
#
_cell.length_a   1.000
_cell.length_b   1.000
_cell.length_c   1.000
_cell.angle_alpha   90.00
_cell.angle_beta   90.00
_cell.angle_gamma   90.00
#
_symmetry.space_group_name_H-M   'P 1'
#
loop_
_entity.id
_entity.type
_entity.pdbx_description
1 polymer ?
#
loop_
_entity_poly.entity_id
_entity_poly.type
_entity_poly.pdbx_seq_one_letter_code
_entity_poly.pdbx_strand_id
1 'polypeptide(L)'
;MLSEADTCRTYVLPKLYAAGWTDDQINEQRTFTDGRIMVAGTKVWRRPQKRADYTSIPTNVLFFDRSGPPTHVWYYEQPLPEGRKNYTKTAPIQFEEFTDCIAWWGNPRGLPADRRENDRAWKVPAAELLAANCNLDRKNPRAKEDITHLPPDQLAASILEEEQRIATLMQGIRQLLAR
;
A
#
# COMPACT_ATOMS: atom_id res chain seq x y z
N MET A 1 -6.17 -21.12 14.25
CA MET A 1 -5.43 -20.24 13.32
C MET A 1 -5.07 -19.00 14.12
N LEU A 2 -3.79 -18.65 14.21
CA LEU A 2 -3.36 -17.44 14.91
C LEU A 2 -4.00 -16.22 14.25
N SER A 3 -4.52 -15.29 15.05
CA SER A 3 -4.93 -13.98 14.53
C SER A 3 -3.67 -13.18 14.16
N GLU A 4 -3.83 -12.11 13.38
CA GLU A 4 -2.72 -11.19 13.10
C GLU A 4 -2.10 -10.65 14.40
N ALA A 5 -2.93 -10.33 15.40
CA ALA A 5 -2.46 -9.86 16.70
C ALA A 5 -1.61 -10.93 17.42
N ASP A 6 -2.02 -12.20 17.32
CA ASP A 6 -1.25 -13.30 17.89
C ASP A 6 0.09 -13.49 17.15
N THR A 7 0.09 -13.32 15.83
CA THR A 7 1.33 -13.33 15.01
C THR A 7 2.26 -12.20 15.40
N CYS A 8 1.76 -10.97 15.55
CA CYS A 8 2.55 -9.82 15.98
C CYS A 8 3.19 -10.04 17.36
N ARG A 9 2.40 -10.52 18.33
CA ARG A 9 2.90 -10.81 19.68
C ARG A 9 3.92 -11.93 19.72
N THR A 10 3.74 -12.95 18.89
CA THR A 10 4.63 -14.12 18.87
C THR A 10 5.94 -13.83 18.15
N TYR A 11 5.91 -13.10 17.03
CA TYR A 11 7.06 -13.00 16.12
C TYR A 11 7.63 -11.59 15.95
N VAL A 12 6.84 -10.55 16.17
CA VAL A 12 7.23 -9.15 15.90
C VAL A 12 7.66 -8.44 17.18
N LEU A 13 6.80 -8.43 18.21
CA LEU A 13 7.10 -7.74 19.48
C LEU A 13 8.44 -8.16 20.10
N PRO A 14 8.80 -9.46 20.20
CA PRO A 14 10.07 -9.85 20.82
C PRO A 14 11.28 -9.27 20.09
N LYS A 15 11.20 -9.13 18.76
CA LYS A 15 12.28 -8.53 17.95
C LYS A 15 12.36 -7.02 18.15
N LEU A 16 11.22 -6.34 18.28
CA LEU A 16 11.18 -4.90 18.58
C LEU A 16 11.79 -4.61 19.96
N TYR A 17 11.41 -5.38 20.98
CA TYR A 17 12.01 -5.26 22.32
C TYR A 17 13.50 -5.57 22.31
N ALA A 18 13.94 -6.62 21.61
CA ALA A 18 15.36 -6.92 21.45
C ALA A 18 16.14 -5.81 20.73
N ALA A 19 15.47 -5.03 19.87
CA ALA A 19 16.03 -3.84 19.22
C ALA A 19 15.95 -2.57 20.09
N GLY A 20 15.49 -2.67 21.34
CA GLY A 20 15.44 -1.56 22.30
C GLY A 20 14.20 -0.68 22.22
N TRP A 21 13.14 -1.12 21.53
CA TRP A 21 11.87 -0.39 21.49
C TRP A 21 11.11 -0.58 22.81
N THR A 22 10.37 0.45 23.21
CA THR A 22 9.53 0.46 24.42
C THR A 22 8.06 0.49 24.07
N ASP A 23 7.18 0.14 25.03
CA ASP A 23 5.72 0.12 24.85
C ASP A 23 5.18 1.46 24.34
N ASP A 24 5.74 2.58 24.81
CA ASP A 24 5.35 3.93 24.37
C ASP A 24 5.64 4.19 22.89
N GLN A 25 6.57 3.44 22.30
CA GLN A 25 6.98 3.52 20.89
C GLN A 25 6.26 2.49 20.01
N ILE A 26 5.67 1.45 20.61
CA ILE A 26 5.01 0.35 19.90
C ILE A 26 3.50 0.56 19.94
N ASN A 27 2.90 0.85 18.78
CA ASN A 27 1.45 0.92 18.65
C ASN A 27 0.92 -0.35 17.97
N GLU A 28 0.18 -1.18 18.71
CA GLU A 28 -0.54 -2.32 18.12
C GLU A 28 -1.91 -1.88 17.54
N GLN A 29 -2.21 -2.32 16.31
CA GLN A 29 -3.51 -2.30 15.64
C GLN A 29 -4.42 -1.08 15.91
N ARG A 30 -4.39 -0.09 15.01
CA ARG A 30 -5.38 1.01 15.00
C ARG A 30 -6.50 0.76 14.00
N THR A 31 -7.73 0.97 14.46
CA THR A 31 -8.86 1.18 13.57
C THR A 31 -8.87 2.64 13.13
N PHE A 32 -9.16 2.89 11.86
CA PHE A 32 -9.22 4.25 11.32
C PHE A 32 -10.66 4.74 11.12
N THR A 33 -11.65 3.92 11.48
CA THR A 33 -13.07 4.30 11.49
C THR A 33 -13.74 3.81 12.76
N ASP A 34 -14.69 4.59 13.28
CA ASP A 34 -15.50 4.23 14.45
C ASP A 34 -16.60 3.20 14.15
N GLY A 35 -16.57 2.59 12.96
CA GLY A 35 -17.64 1.75 12.47
C GLY A 35 -18.88 2.56 12.08
N ARG A 36 -19.55 2.17 10.99
CA ARG A 36 -20.77 2.84 10.54
C ARG A 36 -21.90 2.59 11.53
N ILE A 37 -22.59 3.64 11.98
CA ILE A 37 -23.82 3.51 12.77
C ILE A 37 -24.92 2.95 11.86
N MET A 38 -25.57 1.89 12.32
CA MET A 38 -26.72 1.26 11.69
C MET A 38 -27.92 1.42 12.61
N VAL A 39 -29.05 1.78 12.03
CA VAL A 39 -30.32 1.92 12.73
C VAL A 39 -31.35 1.05 12.04
N ALA A 40 -32.03 0.19 12.79
CA ALA A 40 -33.19 -0.56 12.33
C ALA A 40 -34.28 -0.52 13.41
N GLY A 41 -35.32 0.27 13.17
CA GLY A 41 -36.35 0.56 14.16
C GLY A 41 -35.75 1.24 15.40
N THR A 42 -36.00 0.68 16.58
CA THR A 42 -35.45 1.14 17.86
C THR A 42 -34.03 0.63 18.13
N LYS A 43 -33.50 -0.27 17.28
CA LYS A 43 -32.19 -0.89 17.49
C LYS A 43 -31.10 -0.08 16.81
N VAL A 44 -30.12 0.37 17.59
CA VAL A 44 -28.93 1.08 17.13
C VAL A 44 -27.70 0.22 17.42
N TRP A 45 -26.87 -0.03 16.41
CA TRP A 45 -25.58 -0.71 16.57
C TRP A 45 -24.54 -0.14 15.62
N ARG A 46 -23.26 -0.43 15.86
CA ARG A 46 -22.17 -0.05 14.95
C ARG A 46 -21.71 -1.27 14.17
N ARG A 47 -21.38 -1.06 12.89
CA ARG A 47 -20.64 -2.05 12.09
C ARG A 47 -19.22 -2.20 12.65
N PRO A 48 -18.57 -3.34 12.39
CA PRO A 48 -17.16 -3.51 12.73
C PRO A 48 -16.32 -2.34 12.23
N GLN A 49 -15.42 -1.86 13.08
CA GLN A 49 -14.46 -0.83 12.73
C GLN A 49 -13.54 -1.36 11.62
N LYS A 50 -13.25 -0.51 10.63
CA LYS A 50 -12.28 -0.86 9.59
C LYS A 50 -10.86 -0.76 10.14
N ARG A 51 -10.06 -1.77 9.81
CA ARG A 51 -8.63 -1.87 10.04
C ARG A 51 -7.91 -1.80 8.70
N ALA A 52 -6.66 -1.40 8.69
CA ALA A 52 -5.87 -1.25 7.45
C ALA A 52 -5.57 -2.60 6.78
N ASP A 53 -5.89 -3.70 7.47
CA ASP A 53 -5.78 -5.08 7.05
C ASP A 53 -6.38 -5.23 5.64
N TYR A 54 -5.49 -5.44 4.65
CA TYR A 54 -5.82 -5.66 3.24
C TYR A 54 -6.42 -4.46 2.48
N THR A 55 -6.12 -3.22 2.88
CA THR A 55 -6.36 -2.08 1.98
C THR A 55 -5.45 -2.16 0.76
N SER A 56 -5.96 -1.80 -0.42
CA SER A 56 -5.17 -1.71 -1.66
C SER A 56 -4.30 -0.46 -1.71
N ILE A 57 -4.05 0.19 -0.57
CA ILE A 57 -3.28 1.41 -0.48
C ILE A 57 -1.79 1.02 -0.45
N PRO A 58 -0.96 1.51 -1.38
CA PRO A 58 0.47 1.26 -1.36
C PRO A 58 1.08 1.70 -0.03
N THR A 59 1.92 0.84 0.55
CA THR A 59 2.56 1.08 1.85
C THR A 59 4.05 1.33 1.65
N ASN A 60 4.56 2.40 2.26
CA ASN A 60 5.98 2.74 2.27
C ASN A 60 6.59 2.49 3.65
N VAL A 61 7.84 2.02 3.68
CA VAL A 61 8.63 1.87 4.92
C VAL A 61 9.80 2.82 4.85
N LEU A 62 9.94 3.68 5.86
CA LEU A 62 11.00 4.67 5.94
C LEU A 62 12.08 4.20 6.90
N PHE A 63 13.32 4.27 6.43
CA PHE A 63 14.52 4.02 7.23
C PHE A 63 15.31 5.32 7.35
N PHE A 64 15.61 5.72 8.58
CA PHE A 64 16.39 6.90 8.86
C PHE A 64 17.26 6.63 10.09
N ASP A 65 18.39 7.31 10.16
CA ASP A 65 19.21 7.40 11.35
C ASP A 65 19.15 8.83 11.91
N ARG A 66 19.77 9.04 13.07
CA ARG A 66 19.88 10.36 13.70
C ARG A 66 21.30 10.93 13.57
N SER A 67 22.07 10.47 12.58
CA SER A 67 23.48 10.86 12.41
C SER A 67 23.65 12.27 11.85
N GLY A 68 22.59 12.84 11.27
CA GLY A 68 22.59 14.21 10.76
C GLY A 68 21.45 14.46 9.77
N PRO A 69 21.39 15.67 9.19
CA PRO A 69 20.43 15.98 8.13
C PRO A 69 20.73 15.13 6.88
N PRO A 70 19.70 14.55 6.23
CA PRO A 70 19.92 13.74 5.04
C PRO A 70 20.35 14.63 3.88
N THR A 71 21.36 14.21 3.13
CA THR A 71 21.72 14.86 1.86
C THR A 71 20.94 14.28 0.68
N HIS A 72 20.53 13.02 0.80
CA HIS A 72 19.81 12.28 -0.23
C HIS A 72 18.89 11.24 0.41
N VAL A 73 17.84 10.86 -0.31
CA VAL A 73 16.97 9.75 0.02
C VAL A 73 17.11 8.67 -1.05
N TRP A 74 17.29 7.43 -0.61
CA TRP A 74 17.25 6.26 -1.48
C TRP A 74 15.85 5.68 -1.49
N TYR A 75 15.38 5.32 -2.68
CA TYR A 75 14.12 4.63 -2.90
C TYR A 75 14.40 3.23 -3.43
N TYR A 76 13.59 2.27 -3.00
CA TYR A 76 13.56 0.91 -3.54
C TYR A 76 12.10 0.49 -3.74
N GLU A 77 11.76 0.12 -4.96
CA GLU A 77 10.44 -0.38 -5.33
C GLU A 77 10.43 -1.91 -5.27
N GLN A 78 9.67 -2.46 -4.33
CA GLN A 78 9.49 -3.90 -4.19
C GLN A 78 8.56 -4.40 -5.31
N PRO A 79 9.03 -5.26 -6.23
CA PRO A 79 8.19 -5.81 -7.27
C PRO A 79 7.18 -6.79 -6.69
N LEU A 80 6.03 -6.91 -7.37
CA LEU A 80 5.11 -8.02 -7.13
C LEU A 80 5.63 -9.30 -7.82
N PRO A 81 5.31 -10.48 -7.29
CA PRO A 81 5.56 -11.73 -7.98
C PRO A 81 4.89 -11.76 -9.35
N GLU A 82 5.51 -12.47 -10.31
CA GLU A 82 5.00 -12.60 -11.66
C GLU A 82 3.54 -13.09 -11.67
N GLY A 83 2.69 -12.41 -12.46
CA GLY A 83 1.26 -12.72 -12.57
C GLY A 83 0.39 -12.24 -11.41
N ARG A 84 0.93 -11.53 -10.40
CA ARG A 84 0.15 -10.98 -9.29
C ARG A 84 -0.01 -9.46 -9.40
N LYS A 85 -1.23 -8.97 -9.18
CA LYS A 85 -1.55 -7.53 -9.07
C LYS A 85 -1.51 -7.00 -7.64
N ASN A 86 -1.68 -7.88 -6.65
CA ASN A 86 -1.67 -7.54 -5.23
C ASN A 86 -1.48 -8.81 -4.38
N TYR A 87 -1.05 -8.64 -3.14
CA TYR A 87 -1.07 -9.70 -2.14
C TYR A 87 -2.49 -9.93 -1.63
N THR A 88 -2.81 -11.17 -1.28
CA THR A 88 -4.10 -11.56 -0.73
C THR A 88 -3.91 -12.44 0.50
N LYS A 89 -4.99 -12.71 1.23
CA LYS A 89 -4.94 -13.63 2.38
C LYS A 89 -4.49 -15.04 1.98
N THR A 90 -4.81 -15.50 0.78
CA THR A 90 -4.42 -16.83 0.27
C THR A 90 -3.07 -16.82 -0.44
N ALA A 91 -2.58 -15.64 -0.83
CA ALA A 91 -1.28 -15.45 -1.45
C ALA A 91 -0.54 -14.26 -0.79
N PRO A 92 -0.07 -14.42 0.46
CA PRO A 92 0.61 -13.36 1.20
C PRO A 92 2.03 -13.14 0.68
N ILE A 93 2.61 -11.99 1.03
CA ILE A 93 4.01 -11.68 0.78
C ILE A 93 4.92 -12.69 1.49
N GLN A 94 5.91 -13.22 0.79
CA GLN A 94 6.90 -14.14 1.34
C GLN A 94 8.20 -13.41 1.66
N PHE A 95 8.96 -13.91 2.64
CA PHE A 95 10.22 -13.27 3.04
C PHE A 95 11.27 -13.33 1.92
N GLU A 96 11.25 -14.42 1.15
CA GLU A 96 12.15 -14.69 0.03
C GLU A 96 12.00 -13.65 -1.09
N GLU A 97 10.83 -12.99 -1.19
CA GLU A 97 10.59 -11.92 -2.17
C GLU A 97 11.45 -10.67 -1.88
N PHE A 98 11.98 -10.53 -0.67
CA PHE A 98 12.88 -9.43 -0.30
C PHE A 98 14.35 -9.71 -0.59
N THR A 99 14.70 -10.88 -1.14
CA THR A 99 16.11 -11.28 -1.34
C THR A 99 16.90 -10.24 -2.14
N ASP A 100 16.36 -9.75 -3.25
CA ASP A 100 16.99 -8.71 -4.07
C ASP A 100 17.13 -7.38 -3.33
N CYS A 101 16.11 -7.01 -2.54
CA CYS A 101 16.11 -5.80 -1.73
C CYS A 101 17.20 -5.86 -0.66
N ILE A 102 17.32 -7.00 0.03
CA ILE A 102 18.35 -7.22 1.06
C ILE A 102 19.74 -7.20 0.44
N ALA A 103 19.92 -7.87 -0.69
CA ALA A 103 21.19 -7.88 -1.43
C ALA A 103 21.59 -6.47 -1.88
N TRP A 104 20.64 -5.68 -2.39
CA TRP A 104 20.87 -4.30 -2.78
C TRP A 104 21.11 -3.38 -1.58
N TRP A 105 20.38 -3.57 -0.48
CA TRP A 105 20.48 -2.76 0.72
C TRP A 105 21.88 -2.84 1.35
N GLY A 106 22.48 -4.03 1.30
CA GLY A 106 23.84 -4.30 1.80
C GLY A 106 23.89 -4.50 3.31
N ASN A 107 25.02 -4.14 3.93
CA ASN A 107 25.25 -4.35 5.36
C ASN A 107 24.38 -3.41 6.22
N PRO A 108 23.61 -3.92 7.20
CA PRO A 108 22.76 -3.12 8.09
C PRO A 108 23.52 -2.09 8.97
N ARG A 109 24.86 -2.15 9.04
CA ARG A 109 25.71 -1.15 9.72
C ARG A 109 26.56 -0.29 8.78
N GLY A 110 26.49 -0.54 7.46
CA GLY A 110 27.30 0.16 6.47
C GLY A 110 26.57 1.34 5.86
N LEU A 111 27.14 2.53 6.01
CA LEU A 111 26.83 3.71 5.20
C LEU A 111 26.80 3.36 3.68
N PRO A 112 26.13 4.19 2.85
CA PRO A 112 25.66 3.88 1.49
C PRO A 112 26.73 3.60 0.40
N ALA A 113 27.94 3.17 0.73
CA ALA A 113 29.09 3.10 -0.18
C ALA A 113 28.86 2.21 -1.42
N ASP A 114 28.09 1.12 -1.28
CA ASP A 114 27.92 0.15 -2.38
C ASP A 114 26.53 0.19 -3.04
N ARG A 115 25.60 1.05 -2.57
CA ARG A 115 24.27 1.15 -3.17
C ARG A 115 24.37 1.80 -4.54
N ARG A 116 23.82 1.13 -5.53
CA ARG A 116 23.79 1.60 -6.93
C ARG A 116 22.37 1.72 -7.40
N GLU A 117 22.15 2.68 -8.29
CA GLU A 117 20.90 2.76 -9.02
C GLU A 117 20.73 1.54 -9.92
N ASN A 118 19.49 1.08 -10.03
CA ASN A 118 19.06 0.03 -10.95
C ASN A 118 17.58 0.23 -11.30
N ASP A 119 16.98 -0.71 -12.02
CA ASP A 119 15.57 -0.63 -12.46
C ASP A 119 14.55 -0.47 -11.32
N ARG A 120 14.91 -0.86 -10.09
CA ARG A 120 14.05 -0.83 -8.90
C ARG A 120 14.48 0.20 -7.85
N ALA A 121 15.67 0.80 -7.99
CA ALA A 121 16.25 1.64 -6.97
C ALA A 121 16.85 2.92 -7.56
N TRP A 122 16.48 4.07 -7.01
CA TRP A 122 16.93 5.39 -7.44
C TRP A 122 17.18 6.30 -6.25
N LYS A 123 17.94 7.37 -6.49
CA LYS A 123 18.35 8.33 -5.46
C LYS A 123 17.82 9.71 -5.78
N VAL A 124 17.30 10.41 -4.77
CA VAL A 124 16.80 11.78 -4.91
C VAL A 124 17.53 12.70 -3.93
N PRO A 125 18.07 13.85 -4.37
CA PRO A 125 18.66 14.84 -3.48
C PRO A 125 17.64 15.40 -2.48
N ALA A 126 18.04 15.58 -1.22
CA ALA A 126 17.16 16.14 -0.20
C ALA A 126 16.70 17.57 -0.54
N ALA A 127 17.55 18.35 -1.21
CA ALA A 127 17.20 19.70 -1.68
C ALA A 127 16.02 19.70 -2.67
N GLU A 128 15.94 18.69 -3.55
CA GLU A 128 14.81 18.55 -4.48
C GLU A 128 13.51 18.23 -3.73
N LEU A 129 13.58 17.33 -2.74
CA LEU A 129 12.43 16.99 -1.90
C LEU A 129 11.95 18.21 -1.10
N LEU A 130 12.86 19.01 -0.54
CA LEU A 130 12.53 20.25 0.16
C LEU A 130 11.84 21.27 -0.76
N ALA A 131 12.35 21.44 -1.98
CA ALA A 131 11.72 22.30 -2.99
C ALA A 131 10.32 21.80 -3.38
N ALA A 132 10.09 20.49 -3.31
CA ALA A 132 8.81 19.84 -3.55
C ALA A 132 7.94 19.70 -2.28
N ASN A 133 8.12 20.57 -1.27
CA ASN A 133 7.37 20.56 -0.02
C ASN A 133 7.45 19.22 0.74
N CYS A 134 8.64 18.61 0.76
CA CYS A 134 8.92 17.32 1.38
C CYS A 134 8.08 16.16 0.82
N ASN A 135 7.65 16.24 -0.44
CA ASN A 135 6.88 15.16 -1.05
C ASN A 135 7.75 13.92 -1.29
N LEU A 136 7.56 12.90 -0.45
CA LEU A 136 8.27 11.62 -0.54
C LEU A 136 7.63 10.63 -1.52
N ASP A 137 6.46 10.93 -2.13
CA ASP A 137 5.84 10.11 -3.17
C ASP A 137 6.55 10.30 -4.53
N ARG A 138 7.82 9.92 -4.58
CA ARG A 138 8.64 9.96 -5.78
C ARG A 138 8.44 8.67 -6.54
N LYS A 139 8.02 8.76 -7.80
CA LYS A 139 7.83 7.59 -8.66
C LYS A 139 9.16 7.07 -9.18
N ASN A 140 9.22 5.77 -9.43
CA ASN A 140 10.36 5.14 -10.07
C ASN A 140 10.50 5.68 -11.50
N PRO A 141 11.60 6.39 -11.84
CA PRO A 141 11.79 6.95 -13.18
C PRO A 141 12.03 5.89 -14.26
N ARG A 142 12.27 4.64 -13.84
CA ARG A 142 12.53 3.47 -14.71
C ARG A 142 11.39 2.45 -14.68
N ALA A 143 10.26 2.76 -14.02
CA ALA A 143 9.11 1.88 -14.03
C ALA A 143 8.63 1.67 -15.47
N LYS A 144 8.43 0.40 -15.84
CA LYS A 144 7.69 0.06 -17.06
C LYS A 144 6.25 0.51 -16.82
N GLU A 145 5.68 1.28 -17.75
CA GLU A 145 4.29 1.71 -17.66
C GLU A 145 3.40 0.49 -17.41
N ASP A 146 2.68 0.50 -16.29
CA ASP A 146 1.61 -0.47 -16.07
C ASP A 146 0.52 -0.17 -17.10
N ILE A 147 0.21 -1.16 -17.93
CA ILE A 147 -0.66 -1.08 -19.11
C ILE A 147 -2.14 -0.77 -18.72
N THR A 148 -2.42 -0.53 -17.43
CA THR A 148 -3.77 -0.38 -16.89
C THR A 148 -4.33 1.03 -16.88
N HIS A 149 -3.58 2.04 -17.32
CA HIS A 149 -4.16 3.37 -17.55
C HIS A 149 -4.71 3.46 -18.98
N LEU A 150 -5.99 3.11 -19.14
CA LEU A 150 -6.74 3.53 -20.32
C LEU A 150 -6.73 5.08 -20.37
N PRO A 151 -6.39 5.68 -21.52
CA PRO A 151 -6.48 7.12 -21.73
C PRO A 151 -7.86 7.67 -21.32
N PRO A 152 -7.96 8.91 -20.78
CA PRO A 152 -9.23 9.47 -20.30
C PRO A 152 -10.37 9.45 -21.33
N ASP A 153 -10.05 9.63 -22.61
CA ASP A 153 -10.96 9.54 -23.73
C ASP A 153 -11.51 8.12 -23.93
N GLN A 154 -10.66 7.10 -23.83
CA GLN A 154 -11.10 5.69 -23.91
C GLN A 154 -11.94 5.31 -22.69
N LEU A 155 -11.60 5.82 -21.50
CA LEU A 155 -12.39 5.62 -20.29
C LEU A 155 -13.77 6.27 -20.43
N ALA A 156 -13.84 7.50 -20.93
CA ALA A 156 -15.10 8.21 -21.17
C ALA A 156 -15.98 7.51 -22.22
N ALA A 157 -15.38 6.99 -23.29
CA ALA A 157 -16.10 6.21 -24.30
C ALA A 157 -16.70 4.92 -23.71
N SER A 158 -15.92 4.18 -22.90
CA SER A 158 -16.40 2.99 -22.21
C SER A 158 -17.55 3.28 -21.23
N ILE A 159 -17.47 4.40 -20.50
CA ILE A 159 -18.56 4.83 -19.61
C ILE A 159 -19.85 5.08 -20.40
N LEU A 160 -19.76 5.79 -21.53
CA LEU A 160 -20.93 6.11 -22.35
C LEU A 160 -21.60 4.85 -22.92
N GLU A 161 -20.80 3.87 -23.35
CA GLU A 161 -21.30 2.59 -23.85
C GLU A 161 -22.07 1.81 -22.77
N GLU A 162 -21.51 1.73 -21.56
CA GLU A 162 -22.17 1.06 -20.44
C GLU A 162 -23.45 1.81 -20.01
N GLU A 163 -23.49 3.14 -20.06
CA GLU A 163 -24.71 3.91 -19.81
C GLU A 163 -25.84 3.59 -20.79
N GLN A 164 -25.51 3.47 -22.09
CA GLN A 164 -26.49 3.09 -23.12
C GLN A 164 -27.03 1.68 -22.88
N ARG A 165 -26.16 0.76 -22.45
CA ARG A 165 -26.54 -0.61 -22.11
C ARG A 165 -27.48 -0.64 -20.90
N ILE A 166 -27.17 0.12 -19.85
CA ILE A 166 -28.03 0.28 -18.67
C ILE A 166 -29.40 0.84 -19.09
N ALA A 167 -29.43 1.89 -19.91
CA ALA A 167 -30.67 2.49 -20.38
C ALA A 167 -31.56 1.48 -21.13
N THR A 168 -30.94 0.67 -22.00
CA THR A 168 -31.62 -0.38 -22.77
C THR A 168 -32.22 -1.44 -21.85
N LEU A 169 -31.44 -1.94 -20.88
CA LEU A 169 -31.92 -2.92 -19.90
C LEU A 169 -33.09 -2.38 -19.06
N MET A 170 -32.98 -1.12 -18.61
CA MET A 170 -34.04 -0.44 -17.87
C MET A 170 -35.33 -0.29 -18.69
N GLN A 171 -35.20 -0.03 -19.99
CA GLN A 171 -36.35 0.05 -20.90
C GLN A 171 -37.04 -1.32 -21.06
N GLY A 172 -36.26 -2.40 -21.17
CA GLY A 172 -36.77 -3.77 -21.17
C GLY A 172 -37.54 -4.12 -19.89
N ILE A 173 -36.99 -3.75 -18.73
CA ILE A 173 -37.67 -3.94 -17.43
C ILE A 173 -39.00 -3.17 -17.40
N ARG A 174 -39.02 -1.91 -17.86
CA ARG A 174 -40.26 -1.10 -17.91
C ARG A 174 -41.33 -1.73 -18.81
N GLN A 175 -40.96 -2.30 -19.95
CA GLN A 175 -41.89 -3.00 -20.84
C GLN A 175 -42.48 -4.25 -20.19
N LEU A 176 -41.68 -5.02 -19.44
CA LEU A 176 -42.16 -6.19 -18.73
C LEU A 176 -43.12 -5.86 -17.58
N LEU A 177 -42.91 -4.74 -16.89
CA LEU A 177 -43.79 -4.27 -15.81
C LEU A 177 -45.10 -3.62 -16.31
N ALA A 178 -45.16 -3.22 -17.57
CA ALA A 178 -46.36 -2.65 -18.20
C ALA A 178 -47.31 -3.72 -18.77
N ARG A 179 -46.96 -5.00 -18.63
CA ARG A 179 -47.85 -6.16 -18.85
C ARG A 179 -48.45 -6.61 -17.53
#